data_AF-A0A7S2D378-F1
#
_entry.id   AF-A0A7S2D378-F1
#
_cell.length_a   1.000
_cell.length_b   1.000
_cell.length_c   1.000
_cell.angle_alpha   90.00
_cell.angle_beta   90.00
_cell.angle_gamma   90.00
#
_symmetry.space_group_name_H-M   'P 1'
#
loop_
_entity.id
_entity.type
_entity.pdbx_description
1 polymer ?
#
loop_
_entity_poly.entity_id
_entity_poly.type
_entity_poly.pdbx_seq_one_letter_code
_entity_poly.pdbx_strand_id
1 'polypeptide(L)'
;AHYEKVFDALQFVDHDPKDPTIITTMHGGGGTGHEVVPFSTPVRAQGNIEEWLCELLKKMQMTVKDLTRIAASEIASMGVDITQLRAFVDRSIAALALLGIQLMWTTDQQTSLEQCKVKKNSMKECNSRQNHVLAEMSSWCLQDLGAKVNRKKIETLVTVHVHQRDTTTELFGLFRQKKVNDPTDFDWMKQARFYWRNNQSDECSEDGATVVAITDYDFNYQYEYLGAKERLVITPLTDKCYITLAQALGMYF
;
A
#
# COMPACT_ATOMS: atom_id res chain seq x y z
N ALA A 1 25.94 11.01 -3.82
CA ALA A 1 25.12 11.87 -4.70
C ALA A 1 25.13 11.24 -6.08
N HIS A 2 23.94 10.90 -6.62
CA HIS A 2 23.61 10.25 -7.91
C HIS A 2 22.58 9.10 -7.78
N TYR A 3 22.14 8.76 -6.56
CA TYR A 3 21.12 7.73 -6.34
C TYR A 3 19.82 8.00 -7.12
N GLU A 4 19.38 9.27 -7.18
CA GLU A 4 18.20 9.71 -7.95
C GLU A 4 18.25 9.41 -9.46
N LYS A 5 19.43 9.09 -10.02
CA LYS A 5 19.56 8.69 -11.43
C LYS A 5 19.26 7.20 -11.65
N VAL A 6 19.30 6.41 -10.59
CA VAL A 6 19.16 4.94 -10.62
C VAL A 6 17.87 4.52 -9.92
N PHE A 7 17.55 5.18 -8.80
CA PHE A 7 16.38 4.93 -7.98
C PHE A 7 15.46 6.14 -8.02
N ASP A 8 14.17 5.88 -8.07
CA ASP A 8 13.15 6.91 -8.27
C ASP A 8 13.03 7.86 -7.05
N ALA A 9 13.07 7.29 -5.84
CA ALA A 9 12.80 8.05 -4.61
C ALA A 9 13.98 8.16 -3.64
N LEU A 10 15.07 7.41 -3.86
CA LEU A 10 16.25 7.46 -3.00
C LEU A 10 17.10 8.69 -3.32
N GLN A 11 17.12 9.66 -2.40
CA GLN A 11 17.88 10.90 -2.59
C GLN A 11 19.34 10.74 -2.12
N PHE A 12 19.53 10.28 -0.89
CA PHE A 12 20.83 10.00 -0.31
C PHE A 12 20.74 8.91 0.76
N VAL A 13 21.90 8.51 1.27
CA VAL A 13 22.03 7.49 2.31
C VAL A 13 22.98 7.97 3.39
N ASP A 14 22.75 7.52 4.62
CA ASP A 14 23.71 7.66 5.72
C ASP A 14 24.66 6.46 5.74
N HIS A 15 25.91 6.74 6.08
CA HIS A 15 26.96 5.74 6.24
C HIS A 15 27.33 5.59 7.72
N ASP A 16 27.80 4.41 8.11
CA ASP A 16 28.31 4.17 9.46
C ASP A 16 29.50 5.10 9.75
N PRO A 17 29.51 5.82 10.89
CA PRO A 17 30.59 6.75 11.22
C PRO A 17 31.98 6.10 11.39
N LYS A 18 32.04 4.80 11.70
CA LYS A 18 33.28 4.03 11.90
C LYS A 18 33.73 3.34 10.63
N ASP A 19 32.80 2.91 9.77
CA ASP A 19 33.09 2.30 8.48
C ASP A 19 32.22 2.95 7.38
N PRO A 20 32.75 3.96 6.67
CA PRO A 20 32.03 4.65 5.60
C PRO A 20 31.62 3.74 4.43
N THR A 21 32.10 2.49 4.35
CA THR A 21 31.63 1.54 3.35
C THR A 21 30.27 0.93 3.70
N ILE A 22 29.78 1.09 4.93
CA ILE A 22 28.50 0.54 5.37
C ILE A 22 27.43 1.62 5.29
N ILE A 23 26.41 1.38 4.49
CA ILE A 23 25.19 2.18 4.41
C ILE A 23 24.20 1.67 5.45
N THR A 24 23.62 2.58 6.24
CA THR A 24 22.75 2.24 7.38
C THR A 24 21.32 2.75 7.22
N THR A 25 21.13 3.85 6.51
CA THR A 25 19.82 4.51 6.38
C THR A 25 19.63 5.04 4.98
N MET A 26 18.41 4.92 4.44
CA MET A 26 17.99 5.58 3.20
C MET A 26 17.11 6.80 3.47
N HIS A 27 17.31 7.84 2.67
CA HIS A 27 16.58 9.10 2.76
C HIS A 27 15.81 9.38 1.48
N GLY A 28 14.51 9.60 1.63
CA GLY A 28 13.63 10.02 0.55
C GLY A 28 13.81 11.48 0.15
N GLY A 29 13.25 11.84 -1.00
CA GLY A 29 13.06 13.24 -1.38
C GLY A 29 12.00 13.97 -0.54
N GLY A 30 11.89 15.29 -0.71
CA GLY A 30 10.85 16.11 -0.09
C GLY A 30 11.33 17.21 0.86
N GLY A 31 12.65 17.35 1.04
CA GLY A 31 13.26 18.42 1.84
C GLY A 31 13.11 18.21 3.35
N THR A 32 12.80 19.26 4.09
CA THR A 32 12.63 19.18 5.55
C THR A 32 11.49 18.23 5.91
N GLY A 33 11.79 17.21 6.72
CA GLY A 33 10.85 16.17 7.11
C GLY A 33 10.61 15.11 6.01
N HIS A 34 11.57 14.91 5.11
CA HIS A 34 11.60 13.75 4.23
C HIS A 34 11.58 12.44 5.03
N GLU A 35 11.21 11.36 4.36
CA GLU A 35 11.18 10.05 4.99
C GLU A 35 12.60 9.53 5.21
N VAL A 36 12.84 9.00 6.42
CA VAL A 36 14.09 8.41 6.84
C VAL A 36 13.82 6.96 7.19
N VAL A 37 14.45 6.04 6.48
CA VAL A 37 14.19 4.61 6.63
C VAL A 37 15.50 3.88 6.92
N PRO A 38 15.73 3.44 8.16
CA PRO A 38 16.86 2.58 8.49
C PRO A 38 16.73 1.24 7.76
N PHE A 39 17.83 0.72 7.22
CA PHE A 39 17.83 -0.62 6.62
C PHE A 39 17.70 -1.69 7.71
N SER A 40 16.88 -2.71 7.48
CA SER A 40 16.81 -3.90 8.36
C SER A 40 18.17 -4.60 8.45
N THR A 41 18.92 -4.58 7.35
CA THR A 41 20.28 -5.11 7.26
C THR A 41 21.16 -4.09 6.52
N PRO A 42 22.24 -3.60 7.14
CA PRO A 42 23.13 -2.64 6.51
C PRO A 42 23.72 -3.14 5.18
N VAL A 43 24.01 -2.21 4.27
CA VAL A 43 24.53 -2.53 2.93
C VAL A 43 26.01 -2.17 2.86
N ARG A 44 26.87 -3.08 2.42
CA ARG A 44 28.30 -2.79 2.21
C ARG A 44 28.53 -2.29 0.79
N ALA A 45 28.77 -1.00 0.64
CA ALA A 45 29.13 -0.34 -0.61
C ALA A 45 30.65 -0.45 -0.86
N GLN A 46 31.10 -1.65 -1.24
CA GLN A 46 32.51 -1.93 -1.55
C GLN A 46 32.62 -2.74 -2.84
N GLY A 47 33.65 -2.47 -3.64
CA GLY A 47 33.92 -3.19 -4.88
C GLY A 47 33.25 -2.55 -6.10
N ASN A 48 32.80 -3.38 -7.03
CA ASN A 48 32.18 -2.93 -8.28
C ASN A 48 30.86 -2.19 -8.00
N ILE A 49 30.66 -1.05 -8.68
CA ILE A 49 29.53 -0.16 -8.42
C ILE A 49 28.18 -0.80 -8.71
N GLU A 50 28.08 -1.56 -9.80
CA GLU A 50 26.84 -2.22 -10.19
C GLU A 50 26.45 -3.31 -9.18
N GLU A 51 27.43 -4.05 -8.67
CA GLU A 51 27.19 -5.13 -7.71
C GLU A 51 26.64 -4.60 -6.39
N TRP A 52 27.26 -3.58 -5.81
CA TRP A 52 26.77 -3.05 -4.54
C TRP A 52 25.49 -2.21 -4.69
N LEU A 53 25.21 -1.63 -5.87
CA LEU A 53 23.92 -1.02 -6.17
C LEU A 53 22.80 -2.06 -6.29
N CYS A 54 23.07 -3.21 -6.90
CA CYS A 54 22.12 -4.33 -6.88
C CYS A 54 21.87 -4.86 -5.46
N GLU A 55 22.91 -4.92 -4.63
CA GLU A 55 22.75 -5.29 -3.22
C GLU A 55 21.95 -4.25 -2.44
N LEU A 56 22.17 -2.95 -2.71
CA LEU A 56 21.39 -1.86 -2.14
C LEU A 56 19.90 -2.00 -2.47
N LEU A 57 19.57 -2.30 -3.74
CA LEU A 57 18.19 -2.56 -4.16
C LEU A 57 17.57 -3.72 -3.39
N LYS A 58 18.25 -4.87 -3.33
CA LYS A 58 17.75 -6.05 -2.60
C LYS A 58 17.50 -5.74 -1.13
N LYS A 59 18.44 -5.06 -0.47
CA LYS A 59 18.32 -4.71 0.95
C LYS A 59 17.24 -3.67 1.20
N MET A 60 17.01 -2.76 0.25
CA MET A 60 15.87 -1.84 0.25
C MET A 60 14.55 -2.59 0.19
N GLN A 61 14.41 -3.52 -0.77
CA GLN A 61 13.19 -4.32 -0.92
C GLN A 61 12.91 -5.18 0.31
N MET A 62 13.94 -5.84 0.87
CA MET A 62 13.83 -6.59 2.13
C MET A 62 13.36 -5.69 3.29
N THR A 63 13.92 -4.49 3.42
CA THR A 63 13.54 -3.53 4.47
C THR A 63 12.08 -3.10 4.32
N VAL A 64 11.65 -2.72 3.11
CA VAL A 64 10.25 -2.34 2.86
C VAL A 64 9.31 -3.53 3.07
N LYS A 65 9.72 -4.75 2.70
CA LYS A 65 8.96 -5.96 2.97
C LYS A 65 8.78 -6.23 4.46
N ASP A 66 9.84 -6.12 5.26
CA ASP A 66 9.77 -6.26 6.72
C ASP A 66 8.77 -5.27 7.33
N LEU A 67 8.88 -4.00 6.93
CA LEU A 67 7.97 -2.96 7.37
C LEU A 67 6.54 -3.22 6.90
N THR A 68 6.35 -3.77 5.69
CA THR A 68 5.05 -4.18 5.16
C THR A 68 4.44 -5.31 5.98
N ARG A 69 5.22 -6.33 6.36
CA ARG A 69 4.76 -7.43 7.21
C ARG A 69 4.28 -6.92 8.57
N ILE A 70 5.04 -6.02 9.18
CA ILE A 70 4.66 -5.37 10.45
C ILE A 70 3.37 -4.57 10.27
N ALA A 71 3.29 -3.74 9.23
CA ALA A 71 2.12 -2.92 8.93
C ALA A 71 0.87 -3.77 8.67
N ALA A 72 1.00 -4.87 7.90
CA ALA A 72 -0.10 -5.78 7.63
C ALA A 72 -0.63 -6.46 8.90
N SER A 73 0.28 -6.91 9.78
CA SER A 73 -0.09 -7.47 11.08
C SER A 73 -0.82 -6.44 11.96
N GLU A 74 -0.34 -5.20 11.95
CA GLU A 74 -0.94 -4.14 12.75
C GLU A 74 -2.33 -3.75 12.25
N ILE A 75 -2.52 -3.58 10.93
CA ILE A 75 -3.82 -3.34 10.32
C ILE A 75 -4.79 -4.50 10.60
N ALA A 76 -4.33 -5.75 10.51
CA ALA A 76 -5.15 -6.90 10.86
C ALA A 76 -5.58 -6.89 12.34
N SER A 77 -4.67 -6.49 13.24
CA SER A 77 -4.95 -6.41 14.68
C SER A 77 -5.89 -5.25 15.06
N MET A 78 -5.84 -4.15 14.29
CA MET A 78 -6.72 -2.99 14.47
C MET A 78 -8.18 -3.34 14.18
N GLY A 79 -8.43 -4.28 13.26
CA GLY A 79 -9.77 -4.79 12.97
C GLY A 79 -10.74 -3.68 12.58
N VAL A 80 -11.87 -3.59 13.31
CA VAL A 80 -12.89 -2.56 13.07
C VAL A 80 -12.70 -1.26 13.87
N ASP A 81 -11.69 -1.18 14.73
CA ASP A 81 -11.35 0.08 15.37
C ASP A 81 -10.58 0.97 14.37
N ILE A 82 -10.82 2.28 14.36
CA ILE A 82 -10.05 3.21 13.50
C ILE A 82 -9.33 4.29 14.32
N THR A 83 -9.44 4.25 15.66
CA THR A 83 -8.81 5.22 16.56
C THR A 83 -7.28 5.22 16.43
N GLN A 84 -6.69 4.06 16.15
CA GLN A 84 -5.26 3.89 15.96
C GLN A 84 -4.79 4.19 14.53
N LEU A 85 -5.71 4.43 13.60
CA LEU A 85 -5.39 4.60 12.18
C LEU A 85 -4.50 5.83 11.94
N ARG A 86 -4.79 6.94 12.62
CA ARG A 86 -3.98 8.15 12.50
C ARG A 86 -2.54 7.92 12.96
N ALA A 87 -2.38 7.28 14.13
CA ALA A 87 -1.06 6.96 14.67
C ALA A 87 -0.27 6.03 13.74
N PHE A 88 -0.95 5.05 13.12
CA PHE A 88 -0.37 4.18 12.09
C PHE A 88 0.12 4.97 10.88
N VAL A 89 -0.72 5.85 10.34
CA VAL A 89 -0.39 6.66 9.17
C VAL A 89 0.78 7.61 9.46
N ASP A 90 0.80 8.25 10.63
CA ASP A 90 1.82 9.23 10.97
C ASP A 90 3.22 8.59 11.08
N ARG A 91 3.34 7.42 11.71
CA ARG A 91 4.63 6.71 11.84
C ARG A 91 5.08 5.99 10.57
N SER A 92 4.16 5.66 9.67
CA SER A 92 4.47 4.89 8.46
C SER A 92 5.02 5.78 7.35
N ILE A 93 5.92 5.22 6.53
CA ILE A 93 6.24 5.82 5.23
C ILE A 93 4.98 5.82 4.34
N ALA A 94 4.90 6.73 3.39
CA ALA A 94 3.73 7.00 2.57
C ALA A 94 3.26 5.77 1.79
N ALA A 95 4.18 5.00 1.21
CA ALA A 95 3.85 3.77 0.50
C ALA A 95 3.18 2.73 1.42
N LEU A 96 3.66 2.58 2.66
CA LEU A 96 3.09 1.63 3.63
C LEU A 96 1.79 2.14 4.24
N ALA A 97 1.67 3.44 4.51
CA ALA A 97 0.43 4.04 4.94
C ALA A 97 -0.67 3.78 3.89
N LEU A 98 -0.35 3.95 2.60
CA LEU A 98 -1.27 3.68 1.51
C LEU A 98 -1.62 2.19 1.42
N LEU A 99 -0.61 1.32 1.43
CA LEU A 99 -0.83 -0.12 1.37
C LEU A 99 -1.67 -0.61 2.57
N GLY A 100 -1.45 -0.08 3.77
CA GLY A 100 -2.23 -0.40 4.95
C GLY A 100 -3.73 -0.07 4.79
N ILE A 101 -4.05 1.11 4.26
CA ILE A 101 -5.45 1.48 3.94
C ILE A 101 -6.03 0.53 2.88
N GLN A 102 -5.25 0.14 1.87
CA GLN A 102 -5.68 -0.78 0.83
C GLN A 102 -5.94 -2.21 1.36
N LEU A 103 -5.08 -2.70 2.26
CA LEU A 103 -5.25 -3.98 2.95
C LEU A 103 -6.50 -3.97 3.83
N MET A 104 -6.71 -2.89 4.61
CA MET A 104 -7.89 -2.70 5.46
C MET A 104 -9.17 -2.73 4.63
N TRP A 105 -9.26 -1.90 3.59
CA TRP A 105 -10.43 -1.83 2.73
C TRP A 105 -10.72 -3.16 2.04
N THR A 106 -9.68 -3.83 1.52
CA THR A 106 -9.84 -5.15 0.88
C THR A 106 -10.40 -6.17 1.88
N THR A 107 -9.88 -6.20 3.10
CA THR A 107 -10.31 -7.11 4.16
C THR A 107 -11.77 -6.83 4.57
N ASP A 108 -12.13 -5.56 4.77
CA ASP A 108 -13.48 -5.14 5.12
C ASP A 108 -14.50 -5.55 4.04
N GLN A 109 -14.19 -5.29 2.77
CA GLN A 109 -15.06 -5.62 1.64
C GLN A 109 -15.19 -7.13 1.45
N GLN A 110 -14.08 -7.86 1.45
CA GLN A 110 -14.04 -9.32 1.31
C GLN A 110 -14.86 -9.98 2.42
N THR A 111 -14.59 -9.63 3.68
CA THR A 111 -15.32 -10.16 4.84
C THR A 111 -16.81 -9.84 4.75
N SER A 112 -17.15 -8.63 4.29
CA SER A 112 -18.55 -8.23 4.18
C SER A 112 -19.33 -9.07 3.16
N LEU A 113 -18.71 -9.39 2.01
CA LEU A 113 -19.27 -10.23 0.96
C LEU A 113 -19.38 -11.69 1.41
N GLU A 114 -18.35 -12.24 2.05
CA GLU A 114 -18.37 -13.60 2.61
C GLU A 114 -19.50 -13.79 3.63
N GLN A 115 -19.76 -12.77 4.44
CA GLN A 115 -20.78 -12.84 5.48
C GLN A 115 -22.17 -12.39 5.03
N CYS A 116 -22.33 -11.77 3.85
CA CYS A 116 -23.58 -11.09 3.50
C CYS A 116 -24.81 -12.02 3.38
N LYS A 117 -24.57 -13.32 3.10
CA LYS A 117 -25.61 -14.36 3.06
C LYS A 117 -26.13 -14.74 4.46
N VAL A 118 -25.28 -14.61 5.49
CA VAL A 118 -25.61 -14.95 6.90
C VAL A 118 -26.03 -13.70 7.68
N LYS A 119 -25.26 -12.62 7.57
CA LYS A 119 -25.47 -11.34 8.23
C LYS A 119 -25.96 -10.30 7.22
N LYS A 120 -27.29 -10.12 7.13
CA LYS A 120 -27.95 -9.23 6.15
C LYS A 120 -27.45 -7.77 6.17
N ASN A 121 -26.96 -7.29 7.31
CA ASN A 121 -26.46 -5.92 7.45
C ASN A 121 -24.97 -5.78 7.16
N SER A 122 -24.24 -6.87 6.86
CA SER A 122 -22.78 -6.88 6.71
C SER A 122 -22.30 -5.84 5.68
N MET A 123 -22.89 -5.84 4.48
CA MET A 123 -22.56 -4.87 3.42
C MET A 123 -22.91 -3.42 3.80
N LYS A 124 -24.01 -3.21 4.57
CA LYS A 124 -24.42 -1.88 5.02
C LYS A 124 -23.46 -1.33 6.07
N GLU A 125 -23.05 -2.17 7.02
CA GLU A 125 -22.07 -1.82 8.05
C GLU A 125 -20.72 -1.52 7.42
N CYS A 126 -20.29 -2.32 6.45
CA CYS A 126 -19.06 -2.07 5.70
C CYS A 126 -19.11 -0.73 4.95
N ASN A 127 -20.21 -0.46 4.23
CA ASN A 127 -20.42 0.84 3.58
C ASN A 127 -20.42 2.02 4.57
N SER A 128 -21.04 1.88 5.74
CA SER A 128 -21.00 2.91 6.78
C SER A 128 -19.57 3.14 7.31
N ARG A 129 -18.82 2.05 7.49
CA ARG A 129 -17.44 2.09 7.96
C ARG A 129 -16.53 2.83 6.98
N GLN A 130 -16.58 2.52 5.68
CA GLN A 130 -15.75 3.20 4.69
C GLN A 130 -16.07 4.70 4.59
N ASN A 131 -17.35 5.08 4.75
CA ASN A 131 -17.72 6.50 4.86
C ASN A 131 -17.11 7.17 6.11
N HIS A 132 -17.07 6.47 7.24
CA HIS A 132 -16.47 7.00 8.47
C HIS A 132 -14.95 7.15 8.33
N VAL A 133 -14.26 6.15 7.77
CA VAL A 133 -12.81 6.22 7.48
C VAL A 133 -12.50 7.41 6.58
N LEU A 134 -13.26 7.60 5.49
CA LEU A 134 -13.07 8.75 4.60
C LEU A 134 -13.27 10.09 5.33
N ALA A 135 -14.31 10.19 6.17
CA ALA A 135 -14.59 11.41 6.93
C ALA A 135 -13.44 11.73 7.91
N GLU A 136 -12.93 10.73 8.63
CA GLU A 136 -11.77 10.88 9.52
C GLU A 136 -10.54 11.35 8.74
N MET A 137 -10.17 10.66 7.66
CA MET A 137 -9.00 11.04 6.87
C MET A 137 -9.13 12.42 6.24
N SER A 138 -10.33 12.79 5.77
CA SER A 138 -10.59 14.13 5.23
C SER A 138 -10.44 15.21 6.31
N SER A 139 -10.80 14.91 7.57
CA SER A 139 -10.60 15.83 8.68
C SER A 139 -9.11 16.11 8.95
N TRP A 140 -8.23 15.14 8.69
CA TRP A 140 -6.79 15.29 8.89
C TRP A 140 -6.19 16.30 7.91
N CYS A 141 -6.74 16.46 6.71
CA CYS A 141 -6.30 17.47 5.74
C CYS A 141 -6.45 18.91 6.25
N LEU A 142 -7.38 19.13 7.18
CA LEU A 142 -7.67 20.44 7.80
C LEU A 142 -6.73 20.77 8.97
N GLN A 143 -5.93 19.80 9.42
CA GLN A 143 -5.01 19.95 10.53
C GLN A 143 -3.64 20.45 10.04
N ASP A 144 -2.79 20.86 10.98
CA ASP A 144 -1.38 21.08 10.69
C ASP A 144 -0.67 19.72 10.56
N LEU A 145 -0.08 19.48 9.39
CA LEU A 145 0.61 18.24 9.03
C LEU A 145 2.14 18.41 9.04
N GLY A 146 2.64 19.62 9.37
CA GLY A 146 4.05 19.95 9.40
C GLY A 146 4.69 19.89 8.03
N ALA A 147 5.54 18.88 7.79
CA ALA A 147 6.30 18.75 6.56
C ALA A 147 5.40 18.57 5.32
N LYS A 148 5.82 19.12 4.17
CA LYS A 148 5.10 18.98 2.89
C LYS A 148 4.90 17.52 2.49
N VAL A 149 5.86 16.65 2.83
CA VAL A 149 5.79 15.21 2.59
C VAL A 149 4.60 14.57 3.31
N ASN A 150 4.29 15.00 4.53
CA ASN A 150 3.15 14.49 5.30
C ASN A 150 1.83 14.95 4.69
N ARG A 151 1.73 16.21 4.27
CA ARG A 151 0.55 16.72 3.55
C ARG A 151 0.28 15.90 2.29
N LYS A 152 1.33 15.70 1.48
CA LYS A 152 1.27 14.84 0.28
C LYS A 152 0.83 13.42 0.61
N LYS A 153 1.37 12.82 1.67
CA LYS A 153 0.98 11.49 2.16
C LYS A 153 -0.53 11.45 2.44
N ILE A 154 -1.05 12.34 3.29
CA ILE A 154 -2.48 12.35 3.66
C ILE A 154 -3.38 12.61 2.45
N GLU A 155 -3.05 13.58 1.60
CA GLU A 155 -3.83 13.90 0.39
C GLU A 155 -3.91 12.68 -0.55
N THR A 156 -2.79 11.99 -0.77
CA THR A 156 -2.75 10.75 -1.54
C THR A 156 -3.65 9.66 -0.95
N LEU A 157 -3.63 9.48 0.38
CA LEU A 157 -4.51 8.50 1.06
C LEU A 157 -5.98 8.83 0.83
N VAL A 158 -6.35 10.11 0.98
CA VAL A 158 -7.73 10.57 0.75
C VAL A 158 -8.13 10.35 -0.70
N THR A 159 -7.29 10.71 -1.67
CA THR A 159 -7.60 10.51 -3.11
C THR A 159 -7.89 9.04 -3.43
N VAL A 160 -7.06 8.11 -2.96
CA VAL A 160 -7.26 6.67 -3.21
C VAL A 160 -8.50 6.17 -2.47
N HIS A 161 -8.73 6.61 -1.24
CA HIS A 161 -9.85 6.12 -0.46
C HIS A 161 -11.21 6.67 -0.90
N VAL A 162 -11.26 7.84 -1.54
CA VAL A 162 -12.48 8.33 -2.21
C VAL A 162 -12.96 7.31 -3.24
N HIS A 163 -12.06 6.83 -4.11
CA HIS A 163 -12.38 5.79 -5.08
C HIS A 163 -12.83 4.49 -4.40
N GLN A 164 -12.10 4.02 -3.38
CA GLN A 164 -12.48 2.81 -2.63
C GLN A 164 -13.87 2.90 -1.99
N ARG A 165 -14.20 4.06 -1.40
CA ARG A 165 -15.52 4.34 -0.82
C ARG A 165 -16.60 4.33 -1.90
N ASP A 166 -16.35 4.98 -3.03
CA ASP A 166 -17.28 5.03 -4.17
C ASP A 166 -17.55 3.60 -4.69
N THR A 167 -16.51 2.78 -4.85
CA THR A 167 -16.62 1.35 -5.18
C THR A 167 -17.42 0.57 -4.13
N THR A 168 -17.18 0.80 -2.83
CA THR A 168 -17.98 0.19 -1.76
C THR A 168 -19.46 0.58 -1.87
N THR A 169 -19.75 1.84 -2.19
CA THR A 169 -21.12 2.33 -2.35
C THR A 169 -21.82 1.69 -3.56
N GLU A 170 -21.10 1.55 -4.68
CA GLU A 170 -21.58 0.84 -5.87
C GLU A 170 -21.90 -0.63 -5.56
N LEU A 171 -20.95 -1.35 -4.94
CA LEU A 171 -21.13 -2.75 -4.55
C LEU A 171 -22.30 -2.94 -3.58
N PHE A 172 -22.47 -2.03 -2.62
CA PHE A 172 -23.64 -2.05 -1.73
C PHE A 172 -24.95 -1.83 -2.50
N GLY A 173 -24.96 -0.93 -3.48
CA GLY A 173 -26.09 -0.72 -4.39
C GLY A 173 -26.45 -1.96 -5.21
N LEU A 174 -25.44 -2.65 -5.76
CA LEU A 174 -25.60 -3.90 -6.49
C LEU A 174 -26.08 -5.04 -5.60
N PHE A 175 -25.56 -5.13 -4.37
CA PHE A 175 -26.03 -6.08 -3.36
C PHE A 175 -27.51 -5.89 -3.05
N ARG A 176 -27.99 -4.65 -2.87
CA ARG A 176 -29.41 -4.36 -2.66
C ARG A 176 -30.29 -4.77 -3.86
N GLN A 177 -29.72 -4.75 -5.06
CA GLN A 177 -30.37 -5.23 -6.28
C GLN A 177 -30.23 -6.75 -6.49
N LYS A 178 -29.60 -7.47 -5.54
CA LYS A 178 -29.27 -8.90 -5.61
C LYS A 178 -28.36 -9.28 -6.79
N LYS A 179 -27.57 -8.33 -7.29
CA LYS A 179 -26.62 -8.54 -8.39
C LYS A 179 -25.23 -8.97 -7.92
N VAL A 180 -24.89 -8.66 -6.67
CA VAL A 180 -23.64 -9.06 -6.01
C VAL A 180 -23.99 -9.65 -4.66
N ASN A 181 -23.47 -10.82 -4.31
CA ASN A 181 -23.62 -11.46 -3.01
C ASN A 181 -22.50 -12.47 -2.69
N ASP A 182 -21.46 -12.52 -3.50
CA ASP A 182 -20.35 -13.46 -3.36
C ASP A 182 -19.00 -12.76 -3.60
N PRO A 183 -17.94 -13.10 -2.85
CA PRO A 183 -16.60 -12.59 -3.13
C PRO A 183 -16.03 -13.03 -4.50
N THR A 184 -16.66 -13.97 -5.21
CA THR A 184 -16.28 -14.30 -6.59
C THR A 184 -17.07 -13.52 -7.65
N ASP A 185 -17.93 -12.57 -7.26
CA ASP A 185 -18.67 -11.77 -8.23
C ASP A 185 -17.72 -10.82 -8.98
N PHE A 186 -17.90 -10.74 -10.30
CA PHE A 186 -17.03 -9.96 -11.18
C PHE A 186 -16.93 -8.48 -10.79
N ASP A 187 -18.02 -7.87 -10.31
CA ASP A 187 -18.01 -6.46 -9.88
C ASP A 187 -17.04 -6.18 -8.72
N TRP A 188 -16.79 -7.19 -7.87
CA TRP A 188 -15.74 -7.14 -6.86
C TRP A 188 -14.38 -7.59 -7.43
N MET A 189 -14.36 -8.69 -8.18
CA MET A 189 -13.10 -9.24 -8.71
C MET A 189 -12.38 -8.29 -9.65
N LYS A 190 -13.11 -7.44 -10.40
CA LYS A 190 -12.54 -6.46 -11.32
C LYS A 190 -11.73 -5.35 -10.63
N GLN A 191 -11.89 -5.18 -9.32
CA GLN A 191 -11.19 -4.16 -8.54
C GLN A 191 -9.77 -4.63 -8.19
N ALA A 192 -8.85 -3.68 -7.98
CA ALA A 192 -7.54 -3.98 -7.42
C ALA A 192 -7.64 -4.27 -5.93
N ARG A 193 -7.34 -5.51 -5.55
CA ARG A 193 -7.48 -6.04 -4.19
C ARG A 193 -6.11 -6.38 -3.63
N PHE A 194 -5.87 -6.02 -2.37
CA PHE A 194 -4.56 -6.17 -1.75
C PHE A 194 -4.68 -7.14 -0.58
N TYR A 195 -3.85 -8.18 -0.60
CA TYR A 195 -3.84 -9.23 0.42
C TYR A 195 -2.44 -9.39 0.97
N TRP A 196 -2.31 -9.56 2.29
CA TRP A 196 -1.11 -10.14 2.87
C TRP A 196 -1.31 -11.64 3.04
N ARG A 197 -0.48 -12.46 2.39
CA ARG A 197 -0.56 -13.92 2.43
C ARG A 197 0.65 -14.50 3.15
N ASN A 198 0.43 -14.98 4.38
CA ASN A 198 1.49 -15.51 5.24
C ASN A 198 2.24 -16.73 4.65
N ASN A 199 1.58 -17.53 3.82
CA ASN A 199 2.13 -18.77 3.27
C ASN A 199 2.60 -18.64 1.81
N GLN A 200 2.74 -17.41 1.31
CA GLN A 200 3.20 -17.15 -0.05
C GLN A 200 4.62 -16.60 -0.01
N SER A 201 5.50 -17.15 -0.84
CA SER A 201 6.83 -16.60 -1.07
C SER A 201 6.80 -15.55 -2.18
N ASP A 202 7.75 -14.64 -2.13
CA ASP A 202 8.06 -13.72 -3.22
C ASP A 202 9.59 -13.70 -3.46
N GLU A 203 10.03 -12.82 -4.35
CA GLU A 203 11.44 -12.69 -4.74
C GLU A 203 12.34 -12.17 -3.60
N CYS A 204 11.78 -11.58 -2.55
CA CYS A 204 12.53 -11.05 -1.42
C CYS A 204 12.76 -12.09 -0.32
N SER A 205 11.71 -12.85 0.05
CA SER A 205 11.78 -13.87 1.12
C SER A 205 10.55 -14.79 1.15
N GLU A 206 10.62 -15.83 1.98
CA GLU A 206 9.57 -16.85 2.14
C GLU A 206 8.56 -16.55 3.27
N ASP A 207 8.74 -15.47 4.05
CA ASP A 207 7.97 -15.13 5.26
C ASP A 207 6.63 -14.40 4.99
N GLY A 208 5.98 -14.76 3.89
CA GLY A 208 4.74 -14.14 3.43
C GLY A 208 4.96 -13.09 2.35
N ALA A 209 3.89 -12.73 1.64
CA ALA A 209 3.93 -11.76 0.55
C ALA A 209 2.65 -10.93 0.46
N THR A 210 2.80 -9.67 0.05
CA THR A 210 1.69 -8.85 -0.43
C THR A 210 1.36 -9.24 -1.87
N VAL A 211 0.11 -9.65 -2.07
CA VAL A 211 -0.46 -9.97 -3.38
C VAL A 211 -1.44 -8.88 -3.77
N VAL A 212 -1.25 -8.36 -4.99
CA VAL A 212 -2.20 -7.48 -5.66
C VAL A 212 -2.99 -8.33 -6.65
N ALA A 213 -4.28 -8.52 -6.39
CA ALA A 213 -5.17 -9.31 -7.23
C ALA A 213 -6.07 -8.38 -8.06
N ILE A 214 -6.08 -8.58 -9.38
CA ILE A 214 -7.00 -7.92 -10.30
C ILE A 214 -7.62 -9.00 -11.16
N THR A 215 -8.95 -9.09 -11.17
CA THR A 215 -9.68 -10.18 -11.84
C THR A 215 -9.20 -11.56 -11.36
N ASP A 216 -8.65 -12.35 -12.26
CA ASP A 216 -8.11 -13.70 -12.05
C ASP A 216 -6.57 -13.73 -11.95
N TYR A 217 -5.91 -12.57 -11.99
CA TYR A 217 -4.45 -12.46 -11.93
C TYR A 217 -3.97 -11.92 -10.60
N ASP A 218 -2.99 -12.62 -10.04
CA ASP A 218 -2.29 -12.26 -8.81
C ASP A 218 -0.87 -11.79 -9.15
N PHE A 219 -0.48 -10.62 -8.62
CA PHE A 219 0.85 -10.05 -8.78
C PHE A 219 1.53 -9.89 -7.43
N ASN A 220 2.80 -10.28 -7.33
CA ASN A 220 3.61 -10.01 -6.14
C ASN A 220 3.97 -8.53 -6.10
N TYR A 221 3.72 -7.88 -4.95
CA TYR A 221 4.22 -6.54 -4.69
C TYR A 221 5.76 -6.53 -4.69
N GLN A 222 6.38 -5.49 -5.24
CA GLN A 222 7.83 -5.48 -5.53
C GLN A 222 8.68 -4.82 -4.43
N TYR A 223 8.03 -4.20 -3.44
CA TYR A 223 8.65 -3.58 -2.26
C TYR A 223 9.75 -2.54 -2.54
N GLU A 224 9.83 -1.98 -3.74
CA GLU A 224 10.76 -0.89 -4.01
C GLU A 224 10.34 0.37 -3.21
N TYR A 225 11.32 1.09 -2.67
CA TYR A 225 11.05 2.33 -1.97
C TYR A 225 10.72 3.45 -2.97
N LEU A 226 9.45 3.85 -3.00
CA LEU A 226 8.93 4.86 -3.93
C LEU A 226 8.74 6.25 -3.31
N GLY A 227 8.98 6.40 -2.00
CA GLY A 227 8.75 7.64 -1.27
C GLY A 227 7.29 8.13 -1.31
N ALA A 228 7.08 9.38 -0.90
CA ALA A 228 5.77 10.02 -0.94
C ALA A 228 5.46 10.54 -2.35
N LYS A 229 4.66 9.76 -3.10
CA LYS A 229 4.16 10.13 -4.43
C LYS A 229 2.70 10.58 -4.37
N GLU A 230 2.38 11.55 -5.22
CA GLU A 230 0.99 11.93 -5.50
C GLU A 230 0.34 10.85 -6.37
N ARG A 231 -0.95 10.62 -6.15
CA ARG A 231 -1.76 9.73 -6.99
C ARG A 231 -2.77 10.56 -7.75
N LEU A 232 -2.92 10.26 -9.03
CA LEU A 232 -4.00 10.80 -9.83
C LEU A 232 -5.33 10.21 -9.37
N VAL A 233 -6.40 10.98 -9.55
CA VAL A 233 -7.76 10.51 -9.28
C VAL A 233 -8.07 9.29 -10.14
N ILE A 234 -8.60 8.24 -9.52
CA ILE A 234 -8.98 7.01 -10.20
C ILE A 234 -10.37 7.22 -10.81
N THR A 235 -10.47 6.99 -12.11
CA THR A 235 -11.72 7.14 -12.89
C THR A 235 -12.15 5.78 -13.45
N PRO A 236 -13.41 5.64 -13.90
CA PRO A 236 -13.85 4.41 -14.57
C PRO A 236 -13.02 4.05 -15.82
N LEU A 237 -12.36 5.03 -16.46
CA LEU A 237 -11.43 4.75 -17.55
C LEU A 237 -10.13 4.14 -17.03
N THR A 238 -9.60 4.68 -15.92
CA THR A 238 -8.40 4.14 -15.26
C THR A 238 -8.62 2.70 -14.79
N ASP A 239 -9.78 2.36 -14.25
CA ASP A 239 -10.11 0.99 -13.82
C ASP A 239 -10.09 0.01 -15.01
N LYS A 240 -10.67 0.40 -16.15
CA LYS A 240 -10.62 -0.41 -17.38
C LYS A 240 -9.19 -0.60 -17.88
N CYS A 241 -8.36 0.43 -17.77
CA CYS A 241 -6.94 0.31 -18.11
C CYS A 241 -6.24 -0.70 -17.19
N TYR A 242 -6.48 -0.67 -15.87
CA TYR A 242 -5.90 -1.65 -14.94
C TYR A 242 -6.30 -3.09 -15.26
N ILE A 243 -7.58 -3.33 -15.55
CA ILE A 243 -8.06 -4.67 -15.94
C ILE A 243 -7.36 -5.14 -17.22
N THR A 244 -7.32 -4.28 -18.25
CA THR A 244 -6.74 -4.63 -19.56
C THR A 244 -5.24 -4.91 -19.43
N LEU A 245 -4.51 -4.07 -18.68
CA LEU A 245 -3.07 -4.24 -18.46
C LEU A 245 -2.77 -5.47 -17.61
N ALA A 246 -3.56 -5.73 -16.56
CA ALA A 246 -3.42 -6.95 -15.75
C ALA A 246 -3.63 -8.21 -16.60
N GLN A 247 -4.64 -8.22 -17.48
CA GLN A 247 -4.86 -9.33 -18.41
C GLN A 247 -3.70 -9.49 -19.40
N ALA A 248 -3.22 -8.39 -20.00
CA ALA A 248 -2.09 -8.44 -20.93
C ALA A 248 -0.82 -9.00 -20.26
N LEU A 249 -0.49 -8.50 -19.07
CA LEU A 249 0.66 -8.99 -18.29
C LEU A 249 0.49 -10.44 -17.86
N GLY A 250 -0.70 -10.81 -17.40
CA GLY A 250 -1.00 -12.17 -16.95
C GLY A 250 -0.99 -13.22 -18.07
N MET A 251 -1.29 -12.80 -19.30
CA MET A 251 -1.22 -13.63 -20.50
C MET A 251 0.18 -13.65 -21.15
N TYR A 252 1.16 -12.92 -20.60
CA TYR A 252 2.50 -12.75 -21.16
C TYR A 252 2.51 -12.22 -22.62
N PHE A 253 1.60 -11.29 -22.93
CA PHE A 253 1.58 -10.58 -24.22
C PHE A 253 2.67 -9.51 -24.32
#